data_AF-A0A933ICK7-F1
#
_entry.id   AF-A0A933ICK7-F1
#
_cell.length_a   1.000
_cell.length_b   1.000
_cell.length_c   1.000
_cell.angle_alpha   90.00
_cell.angle_beta   90.00
_cell.angle_gamma   90.00
#
_symmetry.space_group_name_H-M   'P 1'
#
loop_
_entity.id
_entity.type
_entity.pdbx_description
1 polymer ?
#
loop_
_entity_poly.entity_id
_entity_poly.type
_entity_poly.pdbx_seq_one_letter_code
_entity_poly.pdbx_strand_id
1 'polypeptide(L)' 'MRIAVIIPALNEEDAILVVVREVPRDLVSEIVVVDNGSSDRTAEVARAAGARVIREPM' A
#
# COMPACT_ATOMS: atom_id res chain seq x y z
N MET A 1 15.60 -15.59 1.63
CA MET A 1 15.34 -14.39 2.46
C MET A 1 13.95 -13.89 2.12
N ARG A 2 13.16 -13.39 3.07
CA ARG A 2 11.82 -12.83 2.81
C ARG A 2 11.84 -11.34 3.15
N ILE A 3 11.46 -10.51 2.19
CA ILE A 3 11.44 -9.04 2.33
C ILE A 3 9.99 -8.59 2.22
N ALA A 4 9.57 -7.77 3.17
CA ALA A 4 8.27 -7.09 3.14
C ALA A 4 8.49 -5.58 3.06
N VAL A 5 7.63 -4.90 2.29
CA VAL A 5 7.60 -3.44 2.19
C VAL A 5 6.36 -2.93 2.91
N ILE A 6 6.56 -1.96 3.80
CA ILE A 6 5.49 -1.30 4.55
C ILE A 6 5.39 0.15 4.06
N ILE A 7 4.19 0.56 3.65
CA ILE A 7 3.92 1.88 3.08
C ILE A 7 2.82 2.55 3.93
N PRO A 8 3.16 3.48 4.82
CA PRO A 8 2.16 4.34 5.44
C PRO A 8 1.51 5.22 4.37
N ALA A 9 0.19 5.39 4.42
CA ALA A 9 -0.56 6.20 3.47
C ALA A 9 -1.69 6.98 4.16
N LEU A 10 -1.86 8.24 3.75
CA LEU A 10 -2.93 9.12 4.18
C LEU A 10 -3.32 10.03 3.01
N ASN A 11 -4.46 9.78 2.39
CA ASN A 11 -4.95 10.54 1.24
C ASN A 11 -3.97 10.61 0.04
N GLU A 12 -3.49 9.45 -0.39
CA GLU A 12 -2.49 9.23 -1.45
C GLU A 12 -3.10 8.50 -2.67
N GLU A 13 -4.40 8.66 -2.98
CA GLU A 13 -5.08 7.91 -4.05
C GLU A 13 -4.42 8.01 -5.44
N ASP A 14 -3.78 9.14 -5.73
CA ASP A 14 -3.10 9.39 -7.01
C ASP A 14 -1.71 8.72 -7.10
N ALA A 15 -1.01 8.60 -5.97
CA ALA A 15 0.37 8.11 -5.93
C ALA A 15 0.49 6.62 -5.58
N ILE A 16 -0.39 6.12 -4.71
CA ILE A 16 -0.24 4.79 -4.10
C ILE A 16 -0.26 3.66 -5.14
N LEU A 17 -0.99 3.83 -6.24
CA LEU A 17 -1.00 2.87 -7.35
C LEU A 17 0.39 2.69 -7.97
N VAL A 18 1.07 3.80 -8.24
CA VAL A 18 2.38 3.81 -8.90
C VAL A 18 3.40 3.19 -7.98
N VAL A 19 3.44 3.63 -6.71
CA VAL A 19 4.38 3.12 -5.70
C VAL A 19 4.26 1.60 -5.56
N VAL A 20 3.04 1.07 -5.39
CA VAL A 20 2.83 -0.38 -5.24
C VAL A 20 3.21 -1.17 -6.51
N ARG A 21 3.07 -0.57 -7.69
CA ARG A 21 3.44 -1.22 -8.96
C ARG A 21 4.94 -1.21 -9.23
N GLU A 22 5.67 -0.22 -8.73
CA GLU A 22 7.13 -0.11 -8.93
C GLU A 22 7.94 -0.99 -7.96
N VAL A 23 7.32 -1.53 -6.91
CA VAL A 23 8.00 -2.45 -6.00
C VAL A 23 8.43 -3.73 -6.75
N PRO A 24 9.74 -4.09 -6.75
CA PRO A 24 10.26 -5.26 -7.45
C PRO A 24 9.74 -6.56 -6.85
N ARG A 25 8.87 -7.26 -7.59
CA ARG A 25 8.17 -8.48 -7.15
C ARG A 25 9.07 -9.72 -7.07
N ASP A 26 10.22 -9.69 -7.73
CA ASP A 26 11.28 -10.70 -7.65
C ASP A 26 12.06 -10.63 -6.33
N LEU A 27 12.09 -9.46 -5.69
CA LEU A 27 12.78 -9.23 -4.41
C LEU A 27 11.82 -9.22 -3.22
N VAL A 28 10.64 -8.63 -3.39
CA VAL A 28 9.67 -8.36 -2.31
C VAL A 28 8.57 -9.41 -2.30
N SER A 29 8.43 -10.09 -1.17
CA SER A 29 7.45 -11.15 -0.95
C SER A 29 6.07 -10.62 -0.56
N GLU A 30 6.02 -9.44 0.07
CA GLU A 30 4.78 -8.86 0.57
C GLU A 30 4.84 -7.32 0.54
N ILE A 31 3.73 -6.69 0.14
CA ILE A 31 3.55 -5.25 0.24
C ILE A 31 2.35 -4.99 1.15
N VAL A 32 2.58 -4.22 2.21
CA VAL A 32 1.57 -3.84 3.19
C VAL A 32 1.42 -2.33 3.16
N VAL A 33 0.24 -1.86 2.79
CA VAL A 33 -0.13 -0.45 2.92
C VAL A 33 -0.86 -0.28 4.25
N VAL A 34 -0.40 0.65 5.07
CA VAL A 34 -1.04 1.03 6.33
C VAL A 34 -1.79 2.33 6.08
N ASP A 35 -3.13 2.23 6.06
CA ASP A 35 -4.03 3.36 5.85
C ASP A 35 -4.30 4.07 7.19
N ASN A 36 -3.76 5.27 7.35
CA ASN A 36 -3.77 6.07 8.58
C ASN A 36 -5.03 6.95 8.69
N GLY A 37 -6.17 6.45 8.21
CA GLY A 37 -7.44 7.18 8.27
C GLY A 37 -7.74 8.01 7.03
N SER A 38 -7.36 7.54 5.84
CA SER A 38 -7.68 8.22 4.58
C SER A 38 -9.19 8.40 4.41
N SER A 39 -9.57 9.57 3.91
CA SER A 39 -10.94 9.95 3.53
C SER A 39 -11.21 9.83 2.03
N ASP A 40 -10.17 9.53 1.25
CA ASP A 40 -10.20 9.34 -0.20
C ASP A 40 -10.19 7.84 -0.57
N ARG A 41 -9.84 7.50 -1.82
CA ARG A 41 -9.80 6.13 -2.32
C ARG A 41 -8.45 5.43 -2.13
N THR A 42 -7.53 5.97 -1.32
CA THR A 42 -6.19 5.39 -1.09
C THR A 42 -6.23 3.89 -0.82
N ALA A 43 -7.09 3.46 0.11
CA ALA A 43 -7.20 2.06 0.50
C ALA A 43 -7.80 1.18 -0.61
N GLU A 44 -8.68 1.71 -1.45
CA GLU A 44 -9.24 1.00 -2.60
C GLU A 44 -8.17 0.81 -3.68
N VAL A 45 -7.47 1.91 -4.02
CA VAL A 45 -6.42 1.92 -5.03
C VAL A 45 -5.25 1.01 -4.65
N ALA A 46 -4.82 1.05 -3.38
CA ALA A 46 -3.78 0.17 -2.86
C ALA A 46 -4.14 -1.33 -2.98
N ARG A 47 -5.38 -1.71 -2.66
CA ARG A 47 -5.85 -3.10 -2.83
C ARG A 47 -5.86 -3.50 -4.30
N ALA A 48 -6.38 -2.63 -5.17
CA ALA A 48 -6.41 -2.87 -6.61
C ALA A 48 -5.00 -3.00 -7.23
N ALA A 49 -4.00 -2.33 -6.64
CA ALA A 49 -2.60 -2.45 -7.01
C ALA A 49 -1.92 -3.75 -6.51
N GLY A 50 -2.63 -4.56 -5.71
CA GLY A 50 -2.11 -5.83 -5.17
C GLY A 50 -1.32 -5.69 -3.87
N ALA A 51 -1.53 -4.62 -3.12
CA ALA A 51 -1.05 -4.51 -1.75
C ALA A 51 -2.07 -5.06 -0.75
N ARG A 52 -1.59 -5.63 0.36
CA ARG A 52 -2.42 -5.89 1.53
C ARG A 52 -2.63 -4.58 2.27
N VAL A 53 -3.88 -4.19 2.50
CA VAL A 53 -4.17 -2.95 3.24
C VAL A 53 -4.56 -3.26 4.67
N ILE A 54 -3.86 -2.66 5.63
CA ILE A 54 -4.23 -2.61 7.05
C ILE A 54 -4.73 -1.20 7.33
N ARG A 55 -5.84 -1.07 8.04
CA ARG A 55 -6.33 0.23 8.50
C ARG A 55 -5.93 0.44 9.96
N GLU A 56 -5.29 1.56 10.26
CA GLU A 56 -4.97 1.93 11.64
C GLU A 56 -6.24 2.49 12.32
N PRO A 57 -6.64 1.96 13.49
CA PRO A 57 -7.74 2.54 14.25
C PRO A 57 -7.29 3.87 14.88
N MET A 58 -8.10 4.92 14.68
CA MET A 58 -7.95 6.21 15.38
C MET A 58 -8.64 6.19 16.75
#